data_AF-A0A2J7PK14-F1
#
_entry.id   AF-A0A2J7PK14-F1
#
_cell.length_a   1.000
_cell.length_b   1.000
_cell.length_c   1.000
_cell.angle_alpha   90.00
_cell.angle_beta   90.00
_cell.angle_gamma   90.00
#
_symmetry.space_group_name_H-M   'P 1'
#
loop_
_entity.id
_entity.type
_entity.pdbx_description
1 polymer ?
#
loop_
_entity_poly.entity_id
_entity_poly.type
_entity_poly.pdbx_seq_one_letter_code
_entity_poly.pdbx_strand_id
1 'polypeptide(L)'
;MTTPNLTVAAAAYIYLHYAIKGRRTKSRRLWISPIYASRKVYNGSNLLADLNFQSVSGMYKNFTRMHPSKKNTVFRKAIPVQERLAVTLRFLATGDSIFNTLQTHTGDDYTPTVWS
;
A
#
# COMPACT_ATOMS: atom_id res chain seq x y z
N MET A 1 -66.59 1.73 14.60
CA MET A 1 -66.26 0.30 14.38
C MET A 1 -64.76 0.19 14.15
N THR A 2 -64.01 -0.24 15.17
CA THR A 2 -62.58 -0.55 15.05
C THR A 2 -62.43 -1.82 14.24
N THR A 3 -61.86 -1.76 13.03
CA THR A 3 -61.60 -2.95 12.23
C THR A 3 -60.33 -3.62 12.75
N PRO A 4 -60.43 -4.73 13.52
CA PRO A 4 -59.27 -5.32 14.20
C PRO A 4 -58.20 -5.76 13.18
N ASN A 5 -58.62 -6.20 12.00
CA ASN A 5 -57.74 -6.63 10.92
C ASN A 5 -56.84 -5.50 10.41
N LEU A 6 -57.38 -4.27 10.34
CA LEU A 6 -56.60 -3.10 9.91
C LEU A 6 -55.54 -2.74 10.95
N THR A 7 -55.91 -2.82 12.23
CA THR A 7 -54.98 -2.53 13.33
C THR A 7 -53.85 -3.56 13.42
N VAL A 8 -54.16 -4.84 13.20
CA VAL A 8 -53.17 -5.94 13.19
C VAL A 8 -52.24 -5.83 11.98
N ALA A 9 -52.78 -5.54 10.79
CA ALA A 9 -51.98 -5.34 9.58
C ALA A 9 -51.03 -4.15 9.70
N ALA A 10 -51.50 -3.03 10.26
CA ALA A 10 -50.68 -1.84 10.47
C ALA A 10 -49.55 -2.11 11.48
N ALA A 11 -49.84 -2.80 12.59
CA ALA A 11 -48.84 -3.18 13.58
C ALA A 11 -47.78 -4.13 13.00
N ALA A 12 -48.20 -5.13 12.21
CA ALA A 12 -47.30 -6.06 11.54
C ALA A 12 -46.38 -5.35 10.54
N TYR A 13 -46.90 -4.38 9.77
CA TYR A 13 -46.09 -3.60 8.84
C TYR A 13 -45.01 -2.76 9.55
N ILE A 14 -45.37 -2.08 10.63
CA ILE A 14 -44.41 -1.28 11.42
C ILE A 14 -43.31 -2.16 12.00
N TYR A 15 -43.69 -3.32 12.57
CA TYR A 15 -42.75 -4.29 13.10
C TYR A 15 -41.80 -4.82 12.02
N LEU A 16 -42.35 -5.24 10.87
CA LEU A 16 -41.56 -5.74 9.74
C LEU A 16 -40.61 -4.66 9.21
N HIS A 17 -41.08 -3.43 9.06
CA HIS A 17 -40.24 -2.33 8.59
C HIS A 17 -39.09 -2.06 9.56
N TYR A 18 -39.34 -2.10 10.87
CA TYR A 18 -38.31 -1.96 11.90
C TYR A 18 -37.32 -3.12 11.90
N ALA A 19 -37.80 -4.36 11.76
CA ALA A 19 -36.97 -5.56 11.70
C ALA A 19 -36.09 -5.60 10.44
N ILE A 20 -36.61 -5.16 9.29
CA ILE A 20 -35.88 -5.09 8.02
C ILE A 20 -34.98 -3.86 7.94
N LYS A 21 -35.24 -2.81 8.74
CA LYS A 21 -34.34 -1.64 8.87
C LYS A 21 -33.10 -2.05 9.67
N GLY A 22 -32.30 -2.94 9.09
CA GLY A 22 -30.96 -3.25 9.52
C GLY A 22 -30.21 -1.95 9.74
N ARG A 23 -29.46 -1.90 10.85
CA ARG A 23 -28.66 -0.73 11.21
C ARG A 23 -27.67 -0.46 10.09
N ARG A 24 -28.03 0.43 9.15
CA ARG A 24 -27.09 1.03 8.21
C ARG A 24 -26.20 1.95 9.03
N THR A 25 -25.23 1.38 9.74
CA THR A 25 -24.17 2.18 10.33
C THR A 25 -23.44 2.83 9.16
N LYS A 26 -23.65 4.14 9.00
CA LYS A 26 -22.89 4.95 8.06
C LYS A 26 -21.42 4.63 8.33
N SER A 27 -20.75 4.04 7.35
CA SER A 27 -19.33 3.75 7.47
C SER A 27 -18.63 5.08 7.73
N ARG A 28 -18.10 5.24 8.94
CA ARG A 28 -17.37 6.46 9.28
C ARG A 28 -16.13 6.49 8.39
N ARG A 29 -15.79 7.67 7.88
CA ARG A 29 -14.53 7.86 7.17
C ARG A 29 -13.39 7.60 8.15
N LEU A 30 -12.71 6.48 8.00
CA LEU A 30 -11.50 6.16 8.75
C LEU A 30 -10.30 6.79 8.03
N TRP A 31 -9.37 7.39 8.78
CA TRP A 31 -8.11 7.92 8.24
C TRP A 31 -7.13 6.82 7.82
N ILE A 32 -7.37 5.61 8.33
CA ILE A 32 -6.60 4.41 8.00
C ILE A 32 -7.55 3.36 7.44
N SER A 33 -7.12 2.69 6.36
CA SER A 33 -7.89 1.57 5.83
C SER A 33 -7.87 0.41 6.84
N PRO A 34 -9.02 -0.25 7.09
CA PRO A 34 -9.11 -1.35 8.05
C PRO A 34 -8.17 -2.52 7.74
N ILE A 35 -7.71 -2.66 6.49
CA ILE A 35 -6.69 -3.66 6.11
C ILE A 35 -5.37 -3.50 6.87
N TYR A 36 -5.09 -2.28 7.35
CA TYR A 36 -3.85 -1.99 8.09
C TYR A 36 -4.04 -2.11 9.61
N ALA A 37 -5.27 -2.32 10.11
CA ALA A 37 -5.56 -2.42 11.54
C ALA A 37 -4.92 -3.68 12.18
N SER A 38 -4.72 -4.73 11.38
CA SER A 38 -4.22 -6.03 11.79
C SER A 38 -2.73 -6.24 11.45
N ARG A 39 -1.97 -5.16 11.24
CA ARG A 39 -0.54 -5.18 10.88
C ARG A 39 0.33 -6.03 11.82
N LYS A 40 -0.02 -6.13 13.12
CA LYS A 40 0.72 -6.94 14.10
C LYS A 40 0.42 -8.45 14.02
N VAL A 41 -0.69 -8.84 13.40
CA VAL A 41 -1.17 -10.23 13.35
C VAL A 41 -0.71 -10.94 12.08
N TYR A 42 -0.51 -10.19 10.98
CA TYR A 42 -0.19 -10.76 9.68
C TYR A 42 1.29 -10.70 9.31
N ASN A 43 1.80 -11.81 8.76
CA ASN A 43 3.01 -11.82 7.96
C ASN A 43 2.77 -11.08 6.62
N GLY A 44 3.82 -10.51 6.01
CA GLY A 44 3.73 -9.71 4.78
C GLY A 44 3.04 -10.43 3.61
N SER A 45 3.14 -11.77 3.55
CA SER A 45 2.45 -12.61 2.57
C SER A 45 0.92 -12.56 2.65
N ASN A 46 0.37 -12.52 3.86
CA ASN A 46 -1.07 -12.58 4.08
C ASN A 46 -1.70 -11.21 3.74
N LEU A 47 -0.99 -10.13 4.04
CA LEU A 47 -1.36 -8.78 3.63
C LEU A 47 -1.42 -8.65 2.09
N LEU A 48 -0.49 -9.27 1.37
CA LEU A 48 -0.47 -9.29 -0.09
C LEU A 48 -1.67 -10.05 -0.67
N ALA A 49 -2.04 -11.18 -0.06
CA ALA A 49 -3.22 -11.95 -0.47
C ALA A 49 -4.51 -11.13 -0.28
N ASP A 50 -4.67 -10.44 0.85
CA ASP A 50 -5.82 -9.58 1.14
C ASP A 50 -5.89 -8.38 0.19
N LEU A 51 -4.75 -7.74 -0.10
CA LEU A 51 -4.65 -6.66 -1.09
C LEU A 51 -5.05 -7.15 -2.49
N ASN A 52 -4.59 -8.33 -2.90
CA ASN A 52 -4.91 -8.92 -4.20
C ASN A 52 -6.41 -9.25 -4.33
N PHE A 53 -7.02 -9.77 -3.26
CA PHE A 53 -8.46 -10.00 -3.20
C PHE A 53 -9.25 -8.69 -3.33
N GLN A 54 -8.72 -7.59 -2.79
CA GLN A 54 -9.26 -6.24 -2.92
C GLN A 54 -8.79 -5.51 -4.20
N SER A 55 -8.35 -6.21 -5.25
CA SER A 55 -7.87 -5.61 -6.51
C SER A 55 -8.86 -4.60 -7.13
N VAL A 56 -10.16 -4.77 -6.91
CA VAL A 56 -11.24 -3.85 -7.33
C VAL A 56 -11.15 -2.48 -6.64
N SER A 57 -10.62 -2.41 -5.40
CA SER A 57 -10.43 -1.16 -4.65
C SER A 57 -9.28 -0.28 -5.19
N GLY A 58 -8.45 -0.80 -6.09
CA GLY A 58 -7.26 -0.11 -6.62
C GLY A 58 -6.07 -0.02 -5.66
N MET A 59 -6.21 -0.46 -4.40
CA MET A 59 -5.14 -0.44 -3.40
C MET A 59 -3.96 -1.34 -3.80
N TYR A 60 -4.23 -2.51 -4.37
CA TYR A 60 -3.20 -3.41 -4.91
C TYR A 60 -2.40 -2.74 -6.04
N LYS A 61 -3.08 -2.01 -6.94
CA LYS A 61 -2.42 -1.26 -8.03
C LYS A 61 -1.50 -0.15 -7.51
N ASN A 62 -1.88 0.51 -6.40
CA ASN A 62 -1.01 1.50 -5.76
C ASN A 62 0.17 0.86 -5.03
N PHE A 63 -0.02 -0.32 -4.45
CA PHE A 63 1.07 -1.11 -3.86
C PHE A 63 2.09 -1.54 -4.91
N THR A 64 1.64 -2.05 -6.06
CA THR A 64 2.55 -2.46 -7.16
C THR A 64 3.25 -1.28 -7.83
N ARG A 65 2.65 -0.09 -7.84
CA ARG A 65 3.33 1.16 -8.24
C ARG A 65 4.50 1.54 -7.33
N MET A 66 4.49 1.08 -6.08
CA MET A 66 5.57 1.29 -5.11
C MET A 66 6.77 0.35 -5.35
N HIS A 67 6.72 -0.52 -6.36
CA HIS A 67 7.87 -1.33 -6.76
C HIS A 67 8.98 -0.41 -7.31
N PRO A 68 10.14 -0.29 -6.65
CA PRO A 68 11.17 0.67 -6.99
C PRO A 68 12.09 0.11 -8.09
N SER A 69 11.53 -0.28 -9.23
CA SER A 69 12.32 -0.45 -10.44
C SER A 69 12.70 0.95 -10.94
N LYS A 70 13.75 1.51 -10.32
CA LYS A 70 14.38 2.76 -10.75
C LYS A 70 14.78 2.59 -12.21
N LYS A 71 14.15 3.37 -13.09
CA LYS A 71 14.46 3.40 -14.52
C LYS A 71 15.55 4.45 -14.78
N ASN A 72 16.31 4.23 -15.84
CA ASN A 72 17.22 5.23 -16.36
C ASN A 72 16.43 6.49 -16.71
N THR A 73 16.93 7.65 -16.33
CA THR A 73 16.40 8.95 -16.76
C THR A 73 17.44 9.66 -17.61
N VAL A 74 17.04 10.71 -18.33
CA VAL A 74 17.94 11.50 -19.20
C VAL A 74 19.17 12.02 -18.43
N PHE A 75 19.01 12.34 -17.14
CA PHE A 75 20.07 12.90 -16.32
C PHE A 75 20.91 11.88 -15.55
N ARG A 76 20.45 10.62 -15.42
CA ARG A 76 21.22 9.57 -14.72
C ARG A 76 20.82 8.16 -15.11
N LYS A 77 21.83 7.29 -15.23
CA LYS A 77 21.61 5.83 -15.24
C LYS A 77 21.20 5.38 -13.83
N ALA A 78 20.20 4.51 -13.75
CA ALA A 78 19.77 3.91 -12.51
C ALA A 78 20.76 2.81 -12.12
N ILE A 79 21.27 2.88 -10.89
CA ILE A 79 22.16 1.85 -10.35
C ILE A 79 21.39 0.51 -10.28
N PRO A 80 21.88 -0.58 -10.88
CA PRO A 80 21.25 -1.90 -10.79
C PRO A 80 21.13 -2.39 -9.34
N VAL A 81 20.24 -3.35 -9.09
CA VAL A 81 19.93 -3.82 -7.72
C VAL A 81 21.16 -4.51 -7.09
N GLN A 82 21.95 -5.20 -7.91
CA GLN A 82 23.14 -5.94 -7.53
C GLN A 82 24.24 -5.00 -7.01
N GLU A 83 24.52 -3.91 -7.74
CA GLU A 83 25.49 -2.90 -7.31
C GLU A 83 25.03 -2.18 -6.04
N ARG A 84 23.73 -1.87 -5.91
CA ARG A 84 23.17 -1.30 -4.67
C ARG A 84 23.42 -2.20 -3.47
N LEU A 85 23.22 -3.51 -3.63
CA LEU A 85 23.47 -4.47 -2.57
C LEU A 85 24.96 -4.57 -2.23
N ALA A 86 25.83 -4.70 -3.24
CA ALA A 86 27.27 -4.80 -3.06
C ALA A 86 27.86 -3.57 -2.34
N VAL A 87 27.46 -2.37 -2.76
CA VAL A 87 27.87 -1.11 -2.12
C VAL A 87 27.38 -1.03 -0.68
N THR A 88 26.14 -1.45 -0.42
CA THR A 88 25.58 -1.44 0.95
C THR A 88 26.33 -2.42 1.85
N LEU A 89 26.62 -3.63 1.36
CA LEU A 89 27.38 -4.62 2.12
C LEU A 89 28.80 -4.16 2.40
N ARG A 90 29.46 -3.53 1.42
CA ARG A 90 30.79 -2.95 1.61
C ARG A 90 30.77 -1.80 2.63
N PHE A 91 29.79 -0.91 2.56
CA PHE A 91 29.58 0.14 3.56
C PHE A 91 29.45 -0.46 4.97
N LEU A 92 28.62 -1.49 5.13
CA LEU A 92 28.41 -2.14 6.42
C LEU A 92 29.65 -2.88 6.94
N ALA A 93 30.45 -3.48 6.05
CA ALA A 93 31.64 -4.24 6.42
C ALA A 93 32.87 -3.37 6.69
N THR A 94 33.03 -2.26 5.97
CA THR A 94 34.25 -1.44 5.98
C THR A 94 34.05 -0.07 6.63
N GLY A 95 32.81 0.44 6.69
CA GLY A 95 32.49 1.77 7.21
C GLY A 95 32.85 2.93 6.27
N ASP A 96 33.37 2.64 5.08
CA ASP A 96 33.71 3.64 4.05
C ASP A 96 32.47 4.34 3.51
N SER A 97 32.57 5.62 3.20
CA SER A 97 31.44 6.39 2.69
C SER A 97 30.89 5.79 1.37
N ILE A 98 29.56 5.72 1.26
CA ILE A 98 28.86 5.19 0.07
C ILE A 98 29.31 5.93 -1.19
N PHE A 99 29.55 7.24 -1.10
CA PHE A 99 29.99 8.06 -2.22
C PHE A 99 31.33 7.60 -2.81
N ASN A 100 32.33 7.36 -1.96
CA ASN A 100 33.65 6.90 -2.40
C ASN A 100 33.57 5.52 -3.05
N THR A 101 32.78 4.61 -2.46
CA THR A 101 32.61 3.26 -3.02
C THR A 101 31.93 3.29 -4.40
N LEU A 102 30.95 4.17 -4.62
CA LEU A 102 30.31 4.34 -5.92
C LEU A 102 31.30 4.85 -6.97
N GLN A 103 32.10 5.87 -6.64
CA GLN A 103 33.12 6.39 -7.58
C GLN A 103 34.09 5.31 -8.04
N THR A 104 34.54 4.43 -7.14
CA THR A 104 35.45 3.32 -7.50
C THR A 104 34.79 2.22 -8.32
N HIS A 105 33.46 2.07 -8.24
CA HIS A 105 32.72 0.99 -8.90
C HIS A 105 32.17 1.40 -10.28
N THR A 106 31.94 2.69 -10.52
CA THR A 106 31.55 3.27 -11.82
C THR A 106 32.75 3.90 -12.55
N GLY A 107 33.90 3.23 -12.50
CA GLY A 107 35.21 3.77 -12.86
C GLY A 107 35.45 4.25 -14.30
N ASP A 108 34.51 4.10 -15.24
CA ASP A 108 34.74 4.46 -16.66
C ASP A 108 33.75 5.50 -17.24
N ASP A 109 32.71 5.94 -16.52
CA ASP A 109 31.60 6.72 -17.11
C ASP A 109 31.31 8.10 -16.45
N TYR A 110 31.97 8.45 -15.33
CA TYR A 110 31.76 9.72 -14.64
C TYR A 110 33.10 10.40 -14.32
N THR A 111 33.72 11.01 -15.33
CA THR A 111 34.69 12.08 -15.06
C THR A 111 33.89 13.32 -14.63
N PRO A 112 34.20 13.96 -13.49
CA PRO A 112 33.67 15.28 -13.22
C PRO A 112 34.32 16.20 -14.25
N THR A 113 33.54 16.75 -15.18
CA THR A 113 33.99 17.87 -16.00
C THR A 113 34.33 19.03 -15.06
N VAL A 114 35.62 19.13 -14.73
CA VAL A 114 36.22 20.31 -14.14
C VAL A 114 36.08 21.40 -15.18
N TRP A 115 35.23 22.39 -14.92
CA TRP A 115 35.20 23.62 -15.70
C TRP A 115 36.50 24.37 -15.40
N SER A 116 37.43 24.33 -16.36
CA SER A 116 38.57 25.23 -16.45
C SER A 116 38.30 26.26 -17.55
#